data_AF-A0A2E8BTH1-F1
#
_entry.id   AF-A0A2E8BTH1-F1
#
_cell.length_a   1.000
_cell.length_b   1.000
_cell.length_c   1.000
_cell.angle_alpha   90.00
_cell.angle_beta   90.00
_cell.angle_gamma   90.00
#
_symmetry.space_group_name_H-M   'P 1'
#
loop_
_entity.id
_entity.type
_entity.pdbx_description
1 polymer ?
#
loop_
_entity_poly.entity_id
_entity_poly.type
_entity_poly.pdbx_seq_one_letter_code
_entity_poly.pdbx_strand_id
1 'polypeptide(L)'
;MNVSEVGIDDIALHFPRLYFAMQDFAEFRGADYGKLSKGLGLEAMAIPDVHEDTATMGANAVSRLIDRNSLNPSSIGRIYLGTESALDGAKPTATYIMDMLEQRYSPKFGEKCFRNRDVVDMTFACIGAV
;
A
#
# COMPACT_ATOMS: atom_id res chain seq x y z
N MET A 1 -17.83 12.82 30.15
CA MET A 1 -17.70 12.24 28.80
C MET A 1 -16.31 11.65 28.72
N ASN A 2 -16.17 10.33 28.57
CA ASN A 2 -14.86 9.76 28.24
C ASN A 2 -14.54 10.18 26.81
N VAL A 3 -13.46 10.93 26.63
CA VAL A 3 -12.92 11.21 25.31
C VAL A 3 -12.31 9.91 24.82
N SER A 4 -12.81 9.39 23.70
CA SER A 4 -12.16 8.27 23.01
C SER A 4 -10.80 8.75 22.50
N GLU A 5 -9.73 8.05 22.89
CA GLU A 5 -8.42 8.26 22.30
C GLU A 5 -8.49 7.91 20.80
N VAL A 6 -7.86 8.74 19.96
CA VAL A 6 -7.83 8.59 18.50
C VAL A 6 -6.39 8.62 18.03
N GLY A 7 -6.01 7.70 17.15
CA GLY A 7 -4.64 7.57 16.68
C GLY A 7 -4.45 6.38 15.75
N ILE A 8 -3.21 5.91 15.66
CA ILE A 8 -2.84 4.73 14.88
C ILE A 8 -2.88 3.51 15.80
N ASP A 9 -3.83 2.62 15.57
CA ASP A 9 -3.90 1.35 16.30
C ASP A 9 -2.84 0.34 15.82
N ASP A 10 -2.60 0.27 14.51
CA ASP A 10 -1.66 -0.68 13.92
C ASP A 10 -1.16 -0.24 12.52
N ILE A 11 0.01 -0.74 12.10
CA ILE A 11 0.63 -0.49 10.79
C ILE A 11 1.12 -1.82 10.18
N ALA A 12 0.85 -2.03 8.89
CA ALA A 12 1.47 -3.09 8.11
C ALA A 12 2.13 -2.51 6.85
N LEU A 13 3.23 -3.13 6.45
CA LEU A 13 4.00 -2.75 5.28
C LEU A 13 4.01 -3.90 4.27
N HIS A 14 3.99 -3.54 3.01
CA HIS A 14 4.26 -4.44 1.90
C HIS A 14 5.12 -3.71 0.88
N PHE A 15 6.20 -4.34 0.46
CA PHE A 15 7.10 -3.87 -0.58
C PHE A 15 7.43 -5.03 -1.51
N PRO A 16 7.77 -4.76 -2.78
CA PRO A 16 8.10 -5.80 -3.73
C PRO A 16 9.24 -6.69 -3.26
N ARG A 17 9.22 -7.95 -3.69
CA ARG A 17 10.28 -8.92 -3.32
C ARG A 17 11.52 -8.81 -4.21
N LEU A 18 11.35 -8.33 -5.44
CA LEU A 18 12.45 -8.13 -6.36
C LEU A 18 13.19 -6.85 -5.99
N TYR A 19 14.51 -6.91 -5.98
CA TYR A 19 15.37 -5.77 -5.77
C TYR A 19 16.69 -5.97 -6.49
N PHE A 20 17.41 -4.88 -6.70
CA PHE A 20 18.81 -4.93 -7.12
C PHE A 20 19.69 -4.16 -6.14
N ALA A 21 20.94 -4.59 -5.99
CA ALA A 21 21.92 -3.89 -5.19
C ALA A 21 22.35 -2.60 -5.88
N MET A 22 22.61 -1.53 -5.11
CA MET A 22 23.09 -0.27 -5.68
C MET A 22 24.47 -0.39 -6.33
N GLN A 23 25.27 -1.37 -5.91
CA GLN A 23 26.55 -1.68 -6.54
C GLN A 23 26.36 -2.16 -7.98
N ASP A 24 25.52 -3.17 -8.18
CA ASP A 24 25.22 -3.71 -9.52
C ASP A 24 24.60 -2.64 -10.42
N PHE A 25 23.71 -1.81 -9.86
CA PHE A 25 23.11 -0.70 -10.58
C PHE A 25 24.14 0.37 -10.99
N ALA A 26 25.08 0.71 -10.10
CA ALA A 26 26.15 1.65 -10.40
C ALA A 26 27.06 1.13 -11.51
N GLU A 27 27.48 -0.13 -11.44
CA GLU A 27 28.28 -0.79 -12.46
C GLU A 27 27.56 -0.79 -13.81
N PHE A 28 26.29 -1.23 -13.83
CA PHE A 28 25.47 -1.25 -15.04
C PHE A 28 25.30 0.13 -15.68
N ARG A 29 25.18 1.19 -14.86
CA ARG A 29 25.03 2.57 -15.32
C ARG A 29 26.35 3.28 -15.61
N GLY A 30 27.50 2.67 -15.33
CA GLY A 30 28.81 3.36 -15.35
C GLY A 30 28.87 4.55 -14.37
N ALA A 31 28.11 4.49 -13.28
CA ALA A 31 28.02 5.52 -12.26
C ALA A 31 28.96 5.22 -11.08
N ASP A 32 29.35 6.26 -10.34
CA ASP A 32 30.13 6.10 -9.11
C ASP A 32 29.24 5.51 -8.00
N TYR A 33 29.54 4.29 -7.58
CA TYR A 33 28.88 3.62 -6.46
C TYR A 33 28.96 4.43 -5.16
N GLY A 34 30.07 5.14 -4.90
CA GLY A 34 30.24 5.98 -3.72
C GLY A 34 29.23 7.12 -3.66
N LYS A 35 28.84 7.67 -4.82
CA LYS A 35 27.79 8.69 -4.91
C LYS A 35 26.42 8.14 -4.53
N LEU A 36 26.11 6.89 -4.86
CA LEU A 36 24.82 6.26 -4.54
C LEU A 36 24.79 5.77 -3.08
N SER A 37 25.79 5.00 -2.66
CA SER A 37 25.84 4.42 -1.31
C SER A 37 26.10 5.46 -0.24
N LYS A 38 27.13 6.30 -0.37
CA LYS A 38 27.49 7.29 0.64
C LYS A 38 26.82 8.64 0.41
N GLY A 39 26.70 9.07 -0.85
CA GLY A 39 26.10 10.35 -1.19
C GLY A 39 24.58 10.40 -0.96
N LEU A 40 23.87 9.32 -1.30
CA LEU A 40 22.41 9.21 -1.15
C LEU A 40 21.96 8.24 -0.04
N GLY A 41 22.87 7.41 0.51
CA GLY A 41 22.51 6.44 1.55
C GLY A 41 21.78 5.19 1.01
N LEU A 42 21.91 4.89 -0.29
CA LEU A 42 21.17 3.80 -0.92
C LEU A 42 21.99 2.50 -0.94
N GLU A 43 21.41 1.43 -0.44
CA GLU A 43 22.02 0.08 -0.48
C GLU A 43 21.36 -0.83 -1.52
N ALA A 44 20.03 -0.76 -1.63
CA ALA A 44 19.23 -1.54 -2.56
C ALA A 44 17.96 -0.78 -2.95
N MET A 45 17.37 -1.16 -4.09
CA MET A 45 16.10 -0.60 -4.58
C MET A 45 15.17 -1.74 -4.96
N ALA A 46 14.00 -1.76 -4.33
CA ALA A 46 12.94 -2.69 -4.67
C ALA A 46 12.28 -2.28 -6.01
N ILE A 47 11.90 -3.28 -6.79
CA ILE A 47 11.16 -3.10 -8.05
C ILE A 47 9.92 -4.00 -8.04
N PRO A 48 8.76 -3.50 -8.48
CA PRO A 48 7.59 -4.35 -8.69
C PRO A 48 7.86 -5.43 -9.73
N ASP A 49 7.36 -6.65 -9.49
CA ASP A 49 7.20 -7.66 -10.55
C ASP A 49 6.06 -7.29 -11.51
N VAL A 50 5.92 -7.99 -12.63
CA VAL A 50 4.89 -7.77 -13.67
C VAL A 50 3.44 -7.90 -13.17
N HIS A 51 3.26 -8.44 -11.96
CA HIS A 51 1.96 -8.61 -11.31
C HIS A 51 1.82 -7.76 -10.04
N GLU A 52 2.76 -6.83 -9.79
CA GLU A 52 2.75 -5.92 -8.65
C GLU A 52 2.51 -4.48 -9.12
N ASP A 53 1.57 -3.80 -8.49
CA ASP A 53 1.24 -2.39 -8.71
C ASP A 53 0.77 -1.74 -7.40
N THR A 54 0.42 -0.46 -7.44
CA THR A 54 -0.06 0.28 -6.26
C THR A 54 -1.25 -0.39 -5.58
N ALA A 55 -2.19 -0.98 -6.34
CA ALA A 55 -3.37 -1.60 -5.79
C ALA A 55 -3.05 -2.95 -5.15
N THR A 56 -2.27 -3.81 -5.82
CA THR A 56 -1.93 -5.13 -5.26
C THR A 56 -1.04 -4.99 -4.03
N MET A 57 -0.09 -4.05 -4.04
CA MET A 57 0.71 -3.74 -2.87
C MET A 57 -0.13 -3.21 -1.70
N GLY A 58 -1.06 -2.29 -1.97
CA GLY A 58 -2.00 -1.79 -0.98
C GLY A 58 -2.90 -2.88 -0.39
N ALA A 59 -3.47 -3.75 -1.23
CA ALA A 59 -4.30 -4.87 -0.79
C ALA A 59 -3.51 -5.89 0.06
N ASN A 60 -2.25 -6.16 -0.27
CA ASN A 60 -1.38 -7.01 0.53
C ASN A 60 -1.06 -6.39 1.91
N ALA A 61 -0.89 -5.07 1.99
CA ALA A 61 -0.71 -4.40 3.28
C ALA A 61 -1.98 -4.43 4.13
N VAL A 62 -3.14 -4.12 3.54
CA VAL A 62 -4.43 -4.10 4.26
C VAL A 62 -4.87 -5.50 4.69
N SER A 63 -4.69 -6.53 3.86
CA SER A 63 -5.03 -7.90 4.25
C SER A 63 -4.22 -8.38 5.45
N ARG A 64 -2.94 -8.00 5.55
CA ARG A 64 -2.11 -8.28 6.75
C ARG A 64 -2.69 -7.63 8.01
N LEU A 65 -3.16 -6.39 7.93
CA LEU A 65 -3.82 -5.71 9.06
C LEU A 65 -5.11 -6.41 9.47
N ILE A 66 -5.98 -6.75 8.50
CA ILE A 66 -7.26 -7.42 8.77
C ILE A 66 -7.01 -8.81 9.37
N ASP A 67 -6.11 -9.59 8.78
CA ASP A 67 -5.84 -10.96 9.22
C ASP A 67 -5.18 -10.99 10.61
N ARG A 68 -4.15 -10.16 10.84
CA ARG A 68 -3.42 -10.12 12.12
C ARG A 68 -4.31 -9.69 13.28
N ASN A 69 -5.17 -8.72 13.06
CA ASN A 69 -6.03 -8.17 14.13
C ASN A 69 -7.42 -8.82 14.14
N SER A 70 -7.68 -9.79 13.27
CA SER A 70 -9.00 -10.41 13.11
C SER A 70 -10.12 -9.38 12.94
N LEU A 71 -9.86 -8.31 12.17
CA LEU A 71 -10.82 -7.24 11.95
C LEU A 71 -12.02 -7.77 11.15
N ASN A 72 -13.20 -7.29 11.51
CA ASN A 72 -14.38 -7.49 10.68
C ASN A 72 -14.37 -6.44 9.56
N PRO A 73 -14.37 -6.80 8.26
CA PRO A 73 -14.52 -5.84 7.17
C PRO A 73 -15.71 -4.89 7.35
N SER A 74 -16.79 -5.37 8.00
CA SER A 74 -17.99 -4.60 8.34
C SER A 74 -17.81 -3.59 9.49
N SER A 75 -16.64 -3.48 10.13
CA SER A 75 -16.31 -2.35 11.04
C SER A 75 -15.48 -1.22 10.40
N ILE A 76 -14.89 -1.43 9.22
CA ILE A 76 -13.99 -0.44 8.57
C ILE A 76 -14.79 0.66 7.86
N GLY A 77 -14.99 1.83 8.47
CA GLY A 77 -15.81 2.89 7.88
C GLY A 77 -15.27 3.48 6.56
N ARG A 78 -13.95 3.56 6.40
CA ARG A 78 -13.28 4.34 5.35
C ARG A 78 -11.99 3.68 4.91
N ILE A 79 -11.68 3.80 3.62
CA ILE A 79 -10.41 3.41 3.02
C ILE A 79 -9.91 4.60 2.19
N TYR A 80 -8.93 5.32 2.72
CA TYR A 80 -8.29 6.43 2.01
C TYR A 80 -6.89 6.00 1.58
N LEU A 81 -6.57 6.27 0.31
CA LEU A 81 -5.27 5.94 -0.27
C LEU A 81 -4.55 7.22 -0.69
N GLY A 82 -3.48 7.57 0.02
CA GLY A 82 -2.54 8.57 -0.47
C GLY A 82 -1.65 7.98 -1.56
N THR A 83 -1.74 8.47 -2.80
CA THR A 83 -0.90 7.99 -3.91
C THR A 83 -0.68 9.07 -4.98
N GLU A 84 0.54 9.07 -5.55
CA GLU A 84 0.90 9.78 -6.78
C GLU A 84 1.00 8.83 -7.99
N SER A 85 0.73 7.55 -7.78
CA SER A 85 0.81 6.46 -8.77
C SER A 85 -0.55 5.78 -8.90
N ALA A 86 -1.60 6.57 -9.14
CA ALA A 86 -2.96 6.06 -9.34
C ALA A 86 -3.05 5.25 -10.64
N LEU A 87 -3.83 4.17 -10.62
CA LEU A 87 -4.00 3.29 -11.80
C LEU A 87 -4.90 3.91 -12.87
N ASP A 88 -5.84 4.77 -12.46
CA ASP A 88 -6.83 5.39 -13.33
C ASP A 88 -7.12 6.82 -12.85
N GLY A 89 -7.46 7.71 -13.80
CA GLY A 89 -7.73 9.12 -13.50
C GLY A 89 -9.15 9.42 -13.01
N ALA A 90 -10.08 8.48 -13.16
CA ALA A 90 -11.48 8.62 -12.77
C ALA A 90 -11.89 7.61 -11.68
N LYS A 91 -11.34 6.39 -11.73
CA LYS A 91 -11.60 5.34 -10.75
C LYS A 91 -10.52 5.33 -9.67
N PRO A 92 -10.85 5.61 -8.40
CA PRO A 92 -9.86 5.59 -7.32
C PRO A 92 -9.20 4.21 -7.19
N THR A 93 -7.88 4.19 -7.08
CA THR A 93 -7.07 2.98 -6.88
C THR A 93 -7.51 2.21 -5.63
N ALA A 94 -7.95 2.93 -4.60
CA ALA A 94 -8.54 2.35 -3.38
C ALA A 94 -9.75 1.43 -3.66
N THR A 95 -10.49 1.64 -4.76
CA THR A 95 -11.62 0.76 -5.12
C THR A 95 -11.17 -0.61 -5.62
N TYR A 96 -10.01 -0.70 -6.29
CA TYR A 96 -9.41 -1.99 -6.67
C TYR A 96 -8.92 -2.74 -5.44
N ILE A 97 -8.34 -2.02 -4.47
CA ILE A 97 -7.96 -2.59 -3.17
C ILE A 97 -9.18 -3.17 -2.47
N MET A 98 -10.27 -2.40 -2.34
CA MET A 98 -11.50 -2.86 -1.72
C MET A 98 -12.07 -4.09 -2.43
N ASP A 99 -12.09 -4.13 -3.77
CA ASP A 99 -12.60 -5.26 -4.54
C ASP A 99 -11.79 -6.55 -4.30
N MET A 100 -10.46 -6.47 -4.31
CA MET A 100 -9.60 -7.62 -3.99
C MET A 100 -9.81 -8.12 -2.55
N LEU A 101 -10.00 -7.22 -1.59
CA LEU A 101 -10.29 -7.58 -0.19
C LEU A 101 -11.69 -8.20 -0.08
N GLU A 102 -12.69 -7.65 -0.77
CA GLU A 102 -14.04 -8.21 -0.77
C GLU A 102 -14.04 -9.65 -1.31
N GLN A 103 -13.36 -9.90 -2.44
CA GLN A 103 -13.20 -11.26 -2.99
C GLN A 103 -12.49 -12.20 -2.02
N ARG A 104 -11.46 -11.72 -1.31
CA ARG A 104 -10.73 -12.51 -0.30
C ARG A 104 -11.61 -12.87 0.90
N TYR A 105 -12.45 -11.95 1.35
CA TYR A 105 -13.16 -12.05 2.63
C TYR A 105 -14.63 -12.47 2.51
N SER A 106 -15.22 -12.43 1.32
CA SER A 106 -16.61 -12.86 1.10
C SER A 106 -16.90 -14.30 1.56
N PRO A 107 -15.98 -15.30 1.45
CA PRO A 107 -16.27 -16.65 1.95
C PRO A 107 -16.45 -16.72 3.47
N LYS A 108 -15.89 -15.77 4.22
CA LYS A 108 -15.92 -15.74 5.68
C LYS A 108 -16.96 -14.75 6.23
N PHE A 109 -17.11 -13.60 5.60
CA PHE A 109 -17.94 -12.50 6.10
C PHE A 109 -19.21 -12.25 5.26
N GLY A 110 -19.39 -13.01 4.18
CA GLY A 110 -20.50 -12.88 3.24
C GLY A 110 -20.22 -11.89 2.10
N GLU A 111 -21.07 -11.96 1.09
CA GLU A 111 -21.07 -11.03 -0.05
C GLU A 111 -21.20 -9.58 0.41
N LYS A 112 -20.51 -8.64 -0.25
CA LYS A 112 -20.59 -7.20 0.05
C LYS A 112 -20.15 -6.84 1.48
N CYS A 113 -19.16 -7.54 2.02
CA CYS A 113 -18.63 -7.28 3.36
C CYS A 113 -17.98 -5.89 3.52
N PHE A 114 -17.68 -5.20 2.42
CA PHE A 114 -17.24 -3.79 2.36
C PHE A 114 -18.33 -2.84 1.82
N ARG A 115 -19.61 -3.14 2.03
CA ARG A 115 -20.68 -2.22 1.63
C ARG A 115 -20.67 -0.92 2.45
N ASN A 116 -21.05 0.19 1.82
CA ASN A 116 -21.23 1.52 2.44
C ASN A 116 -19.93 2.08 3.06
N ARG A 117 -18.79 1.96 2.34
CA ARG A 117 -17.50 2.54 2.76
C ARG A 117 -17.16 3.76 1.93
N ASP A 118 -16.58 4.76 2.59
CA ASP A 118 -15.96 5.87 1.85
C ASP A 118 -14.62 5.37 1.31
N VAL A 119 -14.46 5.35 -0.01
CA VAL A 119 -13.27 4.83 -0.68
C VAL A 119 -12.79 5.82 -1.73
N VAL A 120 -11.70 6.52 -1.44
CA VAL A 120 -11.16 7.60 -2.30
C VAL A 120 -9.63 7.62 -2.27
N ASP A 121 -9.08 8.16 -3.35
CA ASP A 121 -7.66 8.47 -3.46
C ASP A 121 -7.42 9.93 -3.05
N MET A 122 -6.28 10.19 -2.43
CA MET A 122 -5.76 11.51 -2.12
C MET A 122 -4.43 11.69 -2.85
N THR A 123 -4.30 12.75 -3.64
CA THR A 123 -3.09 13.00 -4.43
C THR A 123 -2.49 14.35 -4.08
N PHE A 124 -1.31 14.32 -3.45
CA PHE A 124 -0.46 15.47 -3.24
C PHE A 124 0.99 15.00 -3.09
N ALA A 125 1.63 14.64 -4.20
CA ALA A 125 2.98 14.05 -4.24
C ALA A 125 3.20 13.01 -3.10
N CYS A 126 4.34 13.06 -2.43
CA CYS A 126 4.68 12.17 -1.32
C CYS A 126 3.91 12.42 -0.01
N ILE A 127 3.06 13.45 0.09
CA ILE A 127 2.31 13.78 1.33
C ILE A 127 0.80 13.56 1.20
N GLY A 128 0.35 12.87 0.15
CA GLY A 128 -1.07 12.56 -0.04
C GLY A 128 -1.70 11.69 1.06
N ALA A 129 -0.89 11.08 1.93
CA ALA A 129 -1.34 10.20 3.01
C ALA A 129 -1.22 10.83 4.43
N VAL A 130 -0.94 12.13 4.53
CA VAL A 130 -0.74 12.87 5.78
C VAL A 130 -2.00 13.62 6.20
#